data_AF-A0A375I026-F1
#
_entry.id   AF-A0A375I026-F1
#
_cell.length_a   1.000
_cell.length_b   1.000
_cell.length_c   1.000
_cell.angle_alpha   90.00
_cell.angle_beta   90.00
_cell.angle_gamma   90.00
#
_symmetry.space_group_name_H-M   'P 1'
#
loop_
_entity.id
_entity.type
_entity.pdbx_description
1 polymer ?
#
loop_
_entity_poly.entity_id
_entity_poly.type
_entity_poly.pdbx_seq_one_letter_code
_entity_poly.pdbx_strand_id
1 'polypeptide(L)'
;MTYNILALLPSLLPAAIAWAKSMTDPVIRNGSALTEQGLSVASAVGVAMPERIHIAMVDSLPMPQDETLRNVVCSTGLFGPDTVGLTLGYAILIAEGHATRRLLTHEFRHVHQYEKAGSIEKFLLAYLAEIATFGYFDAPLEIDARDHELH
;
A
#
# COMPACT_ATOMS: atom_id res chain seq x y z
N MET A 1 8.53 9.62 23.01
CA MET A 1 9.76 8.93 22.59
C MET A 1 9.81 9.00 21.08
N THR A 2 10.82 9.64 20.49
CA THR A 2 11.09 9.53 19.06
C THR A 2 11.75 8.18 18.82
N TYR A 3 10.98 7.23 18.29
CA TYR A 3 11.55 5.97 17.83
C TYR A 3 12.53 6.27 16.70
N ASN A 4 13.76 5.74 16.77
CA ASN A 4 14.58 5.66 15.58
C ASN A 4 14.02 4.50 14.73
N ILE A 5 13.03 4.80 13.90
CA ILE A 5 12.27 3.82 13.14
C ILE A 5 13.19 3.01 12.23
N LEU A 6 14.24 3.63 11.68
CA LEU A 6 15.26 2.94 10.90
C LEU A 6 15.99 1.85 11.70
N ALA A 7 16.29 2.10 12.98
CA ALA A 7 16.94 1.11 13.84
C ALA A 7 16.01 -0.07 14.20
N LEU A 8 14.69 0.16 14.23
CA LEU A 8 13.69 -0.88 14.50
C LEU A 8 13.29 -1.66 13.25
N LEU A 9 13.57 -1.14 12.06
CA LEU A 9 13.13 -1.70 10.80
C LEU A 9 13.47 -3.20 10.64
N PRO A 10 14.70 -3.68 10.95
CA PRO A 10 15.01 -5.11 10.83
C PRO A 10 14.15 -6.01 11.72
N SER A 11 13.77 -5.53 12.92
CA SER A 11 12.90 -6.26 13.84
C SER A 11 11.42 -6.20 13.47
N LEU A 12 10.98 -5.11 12.81
CA LEU A 12 9.59 -4.89 12.43
C LEU A 12 9.21 -5.54 11.11
N LEU A 13 10.16 -5.61 10.17
CA LEU A 13 9.92 -6.06 8.81
C LEU A 13 9.30 -7.47 8.74
N PRO A 14 9.72 -8.49 9.52
CA PRO A 14 9.07 -9.80 9.51
C PRO A 14 7.58 -9.74 9.89
N ALA A 15 7.23 -8.95 10.90
CA ALA A 15 5.85 -8.76 11.33
C ALA A 15 5.02 -8.01 10.28
N ALA A 16 5.60 -6.99 9.64
CA ALA A 16 4.96 -6.25 8.56
C ALA A 16 4.68 -7.13 7.34
N ILE A 17 5.64 -7.97 6.94
CA ILE A 17 5.48 -8.93 5.85
C ILE A 17 4.40 -9.96 6.18
N ALA A 18 4.44 -10.54 7.38
CA ALA A 18 3.46 -11.55 7.79
C ALA A 18 2.03 -10.98 7.80
N TRP A 19 1.88 -9.75 8.30
CA TRP A 19 0.61 -9.05 8.29
C TRP A 19 0.14 -8.70 6.87
N ALA A 20 1.01 -8.14 6.03
CA ALA A 20 0.68 -7.84 4.63
C ALA A 20 0.19 -9.09 3.88
N LYS A 21 0.87 -10.23 4.06
CA LYS A 21 0.47 -11.51 3.47
C LYS A 21 -0.88 -11.98 3.98
N SER A 22 -1.15 -11.89 5.27
CA SER A 22 -2.43 -12.34 5.84
C SER A 22 -3.63 -11.50 5.37
N MET A 23 -3.41 -10.23 5.02
CA MET A 23 -4.43 -9.35 4.43
C MET A 23 -4.58 -9.53 2.92
N THR A 24 -3.51 -9.90 2.20
CA THR A 24 -3.52 -10.10 0.74
C THR A 24 -4.46 -11.24 0.34
N ASP A 25 -4.33 -12.38 1.02
CA ASP A 25 -4.99 -13.64 0.67
C ASP A 25 -6.53 -13.55 0.55
N PRO A 26 -7.26 -12.98 1.53
CA PRO A 26 -8.70 -12.79 1.42
C PRO A 26 -9.11 -11.87 0.26
N VAL A 27 -8.34 -10.82 -0.01
CA VAL A 27 -8.63 -9.84 -1.07
C VAL A 27 -8.45 -10.48 -2.44
N ILE A 28 -7.38 -11.25 -2.65
CA ILE A 28 -7.17 -11.97 -3.92
C ILE A 28 -8.26 -13.01 -4.17
N ARG A 29 -8.75 -13.69 -3.12
CA ARG A 29 -9.78 -14.74 -3.28
C ARG A 29 -11.19 -14.18 -3.47
N ASN A 30 -11.54 -13.11 -2.76
CA ASN A 30 -12.93 -12.67 -2.62
C ASN A 30 -13.15 -11.23 -3.10
N GLY A 31 -12.08 -10.47 -3.39
CA GLY A 31 -12.16 -9.11 -3.90
C GLY A 31 -12.68 -9.06 -5.33
N SER A 32 -13.11 -7.87 -5.75
CA SER A 32 -13.59 -7.65 -7.12
C SER A 32 -12.41 -7.46 -8.07
N ALA A 33 -12.42 -8.18 -9.19
CA ALA A 33 -11.52 -7.89 -10.30
C ALA A 33 -11.84 -6.52 -10.91
N LEU A 34 -10.85 -5.92 -11.59
CA LEU A 34 -11.04 -4.67 -12.30
C LEU A 34 -11.99 -4.81 -13.50
N THR A 35 -12.78 -3.77 -13.75
CA THR A 35 -13.52 -3.61 -15.00
C THR A 35 -12.55 -3.31 -16.16
N GLU A 36 -13.00 -3.39 -17.42
CA GLU A 36 -12.18 -3.02 -18.58
C GLU A 36 -11.59 -1.60 -18.47
N GLN A 37 -12.39 -0.65 -17.96
CA GLN A 37 -11.91 0.70 -17.69
C GLN A 37 -10.83 0.72 -16.60
N GLY A 38 -11.02 -0.05 -15.52
CA GLY A 38 -10.03 -0.18 -14.45
C GLY A 38 -8.71 -0.77 -14.96
N LEU A 39 -8.76 -1.81 -15.81
CA LEU A 39 -7.58 -2.40 -16.44
C LEU A 39 -6.82 -1.37 -17.27
N SER A 40 -7.53 -0.61 -18.10
CA SER A 40 -6.92 0.45 -18.92
C SER A 40 -6.25 1.53 -18.08
N VAL A 41 -6.89 1.94 -16.98
CA VAL A 41 -6.35 2.94 -16.05
C VAL A 41 -5.12 2.40 -15.31
N ALA A 42 -5.16 1.17 -14.82
CA ALA A 42 -4.02 0.53 -14.16
C ALA A 42 -2.80 0.41 -15.11
N SER A 43 -3.02 0.00 -16.36
CA SER A 43 -1.95 0.00 -17.37
C SER A 43 -1.40 1.39 -17.66
N ALA A 44 -2.25 2.43 -17.68
CA ALA A 44 -1.83 3.80 -17.95
C ALA A 44 -0.87 4.34 -16.87
N VAL A 45 -0.97 3.86 -15.62
CA VAL A 45 -0.03 4.20 -14.53
C VAL A 45 1.11 3.19 -14.38
N GLY A 46 1.25 2.26 -15.34
CA GLY A 46 2.43 1.41 -15.50
C GLY A 46 2.28 -0.03 -15.02
N VAL A 47 1.10 -0.45 -14.52
CA VAL A 47 0.90 -1.84 -14.08
C VAL A 47 1.03 -2.80 -15.27
N ALA A 48 1.89 -3.80 -15.14
CA ALA A 48 2.17 -4.78 -16.18
C ALA A 48 1.12 -5.90 -16.24
N MET A 49 0.59 -6.33 -15.10
CA MET A 49 -0.43 -7.38 -15.00
C MET A 49 -1.71 -6.86 -14.29
N PRO A 50 -2.42 -5.88 -14.86
CA PRO A 50 -3.59 -5.25 -14.22
C PRO A 50 -4.71 -6.25 -13.90
N GLU A 51 -4.82 -7.35 -14.65
CA GLU A 51 -5.80 -8.42 -14.46
C GLU A 51 -5.62 -9.19 -13.15
N ARG A 52 -4.46 -9.06 -12.50
CA ARG A 52 -4.20 -9.69 -11.20
C ARG A 52 -4.72 -8.84 -10.04
N ILE A 53 -5.03 -7.57 -10.28
CA ILE A 53 -5.52 -6.65 -9.24
C ILE A 53 -6.91 -7.09 -8.77
N HIS A 54 -7.05 -7.22 -7.45
CA HIS A 54 -8.34 -7.41 -6.79
C HIS A 54 -8.53 -6.32 -5.74
N ILE A 55 -9.72 -5.71 -5.74
CA ILE A 55 -10.08 -4.64 -4.81
C ILE A 55 -11.12 -5.17 -3.81
N ALA A 56 -10.88 -4.94 -2.53
CA ALA A 56 -11.87 -5.11 -1.48
C ALA A 56 -12.28 -3.74 -0.91
N MET A 57 -13.59 -3.46 -0.92
CA MET A 57 -14.13 -2.34 -0.15
C MET A 57 -14.25 -2.76 1.32
N VAL A 58 -13.83 -1.90 2.24
CA VAL A 58 -13.85 -2.17 3.68
C VAL A 58 -14.40 -0.97 4.45
N ASP A 59 -15.06 -1.22 5.58
CA ASP A 59 -15.56 -0.15 6.45
C ASP A 59 -14.40 0.70 7.02
N SER A 60 -13.26 0.06 7.31
CA SER A 60 -12.04 0.71 7.75
C SER A 60 -10.82 -0.12 7.34
N LEU A 61 -9.70 0.54 7.09
CA LEU A 61 -8.46 -0.16 6.77
C LEU A 61 -8.00 -1.00 7.98
N PRO A 62 -7.58 -2.26 7.76
CA PRO A 62 -7.09 -3.09 8.83
C PRO A 62 -5.79 -2.51 9.40
N MET A 63 -5.61 -2.62 10.71
CA MET A 63 -4.37 -2.27 11.39
C MET A 63 -3.57 -3.54 11.73
N PRO A 64 -2.23 -3.48 11.75
CA PRO A 64 -1.41 -4.56 12.29
C PRO A 64 -1.84 -4.96 13.69
N GLN A 65 -1.85 -6.25 14.03
CA GLN A 65 -2.17 -6.73 15.38
C GLN A 65 -1.02 -6.48 16.37
N ASP A 66 0.22 -6.57 15.89
CA ASP A 66 1.43 -6.27 16.65
C ASP A 66 1.45 -4.79 17.08
N GLU A 67 1.50 -4.56 18.40
CA GLU A 67 1.43 -3.21 18.97
C GLU A 67 2.64 -2.36 18.60
N THR A 68 3.83 -2.96 18.49
CA THR A 68 5.05 -2.22 18.14
C THR A 68 4.96 -1.72 16.71
N LEU A 69 4.58 -2.60 15.78
CA LEU A 69 4.36 -2.25 14.39
C LEU A 69 3.27 -1.20 14.26
N ARG A 70 2.14 -1.36 14.96
CA ARG A 70 1.04 -0.38 14.97
C ARG A 70 1.51 1.00 15.44
N ASN A 71 2.23 1.07 16.56
CA ASN A 71 2.73 2.33 17.11
C ASN A 71 3.71 3.02 16.14
N VAL A 72 4.56 2.24 15.47
CA VAL A 72 5.51 2.77 14.49
C VAL A 72 4.77 3.35 13.29
N VAL A 73 3.83 2.62 12.68
CA VAL A 73 3.11 3.11 11.49
C VAL A 73 2.18 4.29 11.80
N CYS A 74 1.62 4.37 13.02
CA CYS A 74 0.89 5.55 13.44
C CYS A 74 1.80 6.77 13.62
N SER A 75 3.04 6.55 14.09
CA SER A 75 4.01 7.65 14.29
C SER A 75 4.60 8.20 12.99
N THR A 76 4.50 7.48 11.88
CA THR A 76 5.01 7.91 10.57
C THR A 76 3.99 8.65 9.70
N GLY A 77 2.70 8.58 10.06
CA GLY A 77 1.60 9.08 9.23
C GLY A 77 1.09 8.09 8.18
N LEU A 78 1.69 6.89 8.06
CA LEU A 78 1.29 5.88 7.08
C LEU A 78 -0.15 5.40 7.25
N PHE A 79 -0.64 5.33 8.50
CA PHE A 79 -2.04 5.05 8.82
C PHE A 79 -2.68 6.25 9.53
N GLY A 80 -2.50 7.44 8.96
CA GLY A 80 -3.16 8.65 9.42
C GLY A 80 -4.68 8.62 9.16
N PRO A 81 -5.43 9.61 9.66
CA PRO A 81 -6.87 9.72 9.44
C PRO A 81 -7.26 9.86 7.96
N ASP A 82 -6.33 10.29 7.12
CA ASP A 82 -6.53 10.45 5.67
C ASP A 82 -6.15 9.20 4.86
N THR A 83 -5.58 8.16 5.49
CA THR A 83 -5.24 6.91 4.82
C THR A 83 -6.53 6.12 4.55
N VAL A 84 -6.96 6.14 3.30
CA VAL A 84 -8.23 5.51 2.84
C VAL A 84 -8.01 4.42 1.78
N GLY A 85 -6.75 4.19 1.40
CA GLY A 85 -6.34 3.09 0.52
C GLY A 85 -5.13 2.35 1.09
N LEU A 86 -5.00 1.07 0.74
CA LEU A 86 -3.85 0.24 1.07
C LEU A 86 -3.59 -0.78 -0.03
N THR A 87 -2.42 -0.71 -0.64
CA THR A 87 -1.95 -1.69 -1.63
C THR A 87 -0.98 -2.70 -1.03
N LEU A 88 -1.23 -3.98 -1.28
CA LEU A 88 -0.42 -5.12 -0.85
C LEU A 88 -0.19 -6.06 -2.04
N GLY A 89 0.84 -5.76 -2.84
CA GLY A 89 1.06 -6.46 -4.10
C GLY A 89 -0.05 -6.17 -5.11
N TYR A 90 -0.87 -7.17 -5.42
CA TYR A 90 -2.05 -7.01 -6.29
C TYR A 90 -3.37 -6.92 -5.51
N ALA A 91 -3.34 -7.04 -4.18
CA ALA A 91 -4.51 -6.81 -3.33
C ALA A 91 -4.59 -5.34 -2.97
N ILE A 92 -5.75 -4.72 -3.18
CA ILE A 92 -6.00 -3.32 -2.80
C ILE A 92 -7.20 -3.30 -1.87
N LEU A 93 -7.08 -2.60 -0.74
CA LEU A 93 -8.18 -2.31 0.15
C LEU A 93 -8.51 -0.83 0.03
N ILE A 94 -9.80 -0.52 -0.10
CA ILE A 94 -10.30 0.87 -0.17
C ILE A 94 -11.38 1.06 0.88
N ALA A 95 -11.29 2.13 1.65
CA ALA A 95 -12.33 2.50 2.58
C ALA A 95 -13.63 2.85 1.82
N GLU A 96 -14.78 2.40 2.34
CA GLU A 96 -16.09 2.65 1.74
C GLU A 96 -16.32 4.14 1.42
N GLY A 97 -16.81 4.43 0.22
CA GLY A 97 -17.04 5.80 -0.26
C GLY A 97 -15.80 6.57 -0.76
N HIS A 98 -14.59 5.99 -0.71
CA HIS A 98 -13.35 6.67 -1.09
C HIS A 98 -12.73 6.23 -2.43
N ALA A 99 -13.38 5.32 -3.17
CA ALA A 99 -12.91 4.76 -4.46
C ALA A 99 -12.94 5.76 -5.64
N THR A 100 -12.33 6.92 -5.45
CA THR A 100 -12.15 7.95 -6.47
C THR A 100 -11.11 7.52 -7.50
N ARG A 101 -11.20 8.04 -8.72
CA ARG A 101 -10.21 7.79 -9.77
C ARG A 101 -8.79 8.10 -9.30
N ARG A 102 -8.63 9.25 -8.62
CA ARG A 102 -7.35 9.72 -8.05
C ARG A 102 -6.75 8.68 -7.11
N LEU A 103 -7.52 8.23 -6.12
CA LEU A 103 -7.06 7.21 -5.16
C LEU A 103 -6.74 5.89 -5.85
N LEU A 104 -7.62 5.42 -6.75
CA LEU A 104 -7.38 4.16 -7.46
C LEU A 104 -6.08 4.21 -8.27
N THR A 105 -5.78 5.32 -8.95
CA THR A 105 -4.52 5.46 -9.69
C THR A 105 -3.30 5.52 -8.77
N HIS A 106 -3.43 6.11 -7.59
CA HIS A 106 -2.40 6.08 -6.55
C HIS A 106 -2.09 4.63 -6.13
N GLU A 107 -3.13 3.88 -5.77
CA GLU A 107 -2.98 2.48 -5.36
C GLU A 107 -2.46 1.58 -6.50
N PHE A 108 -2.94 1.78 -7.73
CA PHE A 108 -2.40 1.09 -8.90
C PHE A 108 -0.92 1.42 -9.14
N ARG A 109 -0.49 2.64 -8.82
CA ARG A 109 0.92 3.00 -8.93
C ARG A 109 1.76 2.24 -7.90
N HIS A 110 1.26 2.00 -6.70
CA HIS A 110 1.91 1.08 -5.77
C HIS A 110 1.96 -0.35 -6.31
N VAL A 111 0.93 -0.86 -7.00
CA VAL A 111 1.00 -2.18 -7.66
C VAL A 111 2.18 -2.23 -8.63
N HIS A 112 2.36 -1.21 -9.47
CA HIS A 112 3.53 -1.11 -10.35
C HIS A 112 4.86 -1.15 -9.57
N GLN A 113 4.95 -0.41 -8.46
CA GLN A 113 6.15 -0.40 -7.64
C GLN A 113 6.42 -1.78 -6.99
N TYR A 114 5.38 -2.51 -6.58
CA TYR A 114 5.48 -3.90 -6.15
C TYR A 114 6.00 -4.81 -7.28
N GLU A 115 5.49 -4.67 -8.51
CA GLU A 115 5.99 -5.40 -9.69
C GLU A 115 7.47 -5.13 -9.92
N LYS A 116 7.92 -3.87 -9.80
CA LYS A 116 9.33 -3.48 -9.95
C LYS A 116 10.22 -4.02 -8.84
N ALA A 117 9.74 -4.02 -7.59
CA ALA A 117 10.46 -4.61 -6.47
C ALA A 117 10.57 -6.14 -6.61
N GLY A 118 9.58 -6.78 -7.24
CA GLY A 118 9.54 -8.21 -7.53
C GLY A 118 9.15 -9.09 -6.33
N SER A 119 8.91 -8.51 -5.15
CA SER A 119 8.34 -9.21 -4.00
C SER A 119 7.76 -8.24 -2.97
N ILE A 120 6.83 -8.72 -2.14
CA ILE A 120 6.25 -7.93 -1.05
C ILE A 120 7.34 -7.49 -0.06
N GLU A 121 8.29 -8.37 0.24
CA GLU A 121 9.37 -8.12 1.19
C GLU A 121 10.30 -7.00 0.72
N LYS A 122 10.69 -7.02 -0.56
CA LYS A 122 11.58 -6.00 -1.13
C LYS A 122 10.91 -4.64 -1.18
N PHE A 123 9.64 -4.60 -1.58
CA PHE A 123 8.87 -3.36 -1.58
C PHE A 123 8.71 -2.81 -0.16
N LEU A 124 8.24 -3.62 0.80
CA LEU A 124 8.03 -3.16 2.17
C LEU A 124 9.32 -2.69 2.84
N LEU A 125 10.45 -3.35 2.57
CA LEU A 125 11.74 -2.88 3.06
C LEU A 125 12.07 -1.48 2.54
N ALA A 126 11.95 -1.26 1.22
CA ALA A 126 12.23 0.03 0.61
C ALA A 126 11.25 1.11 1.11
N TYR A 127 9.96 0.82 1.06
CA TYR A 127 8.89 1.74 1.43
C TYR A 127 8.96 2.18 2.88
N LEU A 128 9.12 1.24 3.82
CA LEU A 128 9.26 1.57 5.24
C LEU A 128 10.58 2.30 5.53
N ALA A 129 11.67 1.99 4.83
CA ALA A 129 12.94 2.72 4.96
C ALA A 129 12.81 4.17 4.45
N GLU A 130 12.13 4.38 3.33
CA GLU A 130 11.84 5.72 2.80
C GLU A 130 11.00 6.53 3.76
N ILE A 131 9.88 5.98 4.25
CA ILE A 131 9.03 6.64 5.24
C ILE A 131 9.81 6.97 6.52
N ALA A 132 10.66 6.07 6.98
CA ALA A 132 11.48 6.31 8.17
C ALA A 132 12.58 7.37 7.96
N THR A 133 12.98 7.62 6.70
CA THR A 133 14.04 8.57 6.34
C THR A 133 13.48 9.95 6.00
N PHE A 134 12.41 10.00 5.21
CA PHE A 134 11.86 11.22 4.63
C PHE A 134 10.51 11.63 5.25
N GLY A 135 9.83 10.72 5.95
CA GLY A 135 8.43 10.87 6.34
C GLY A 135 7.49 10.44 5.21
N TYR A 136 6.21 10.22 5.54
CA TYR A 136 5.22 9.70 4.58
C TYR A 136 5.04 10.60 3.35
N PHE A 137 4.85 11.91 3.55
CA PHE A 137 4.60 12.85 2.45
C PHE A 137 5.79 13.09 1.53
N ASP A 138 7.03 12.91 2.02
CA ASP A 138 8.24 13.18 1.24
C ASP A 138 8.94 11.87 0.80
N ALA A 139 8.36 10.71 1.09
CA ALA A 139 8.89 9.42 0.66
C ALA A 139 8.87 9.32 -0.89
N PRO A 140 9.99 8.96 -1.54
CA PRO A 140 10.07 8.86 -3.00
C PRO A 140 8.98 8.01 -3.66
N LEU A 141 8.64 6.85 -3.10
CA LEU A 141 7.56 5.98 -3.62
C LEU A 141 6.18 6.63 -3.52
N GLU A 142 5.96 7.43 -2.48
CA GLU A 142 4.73 8.19 -2.27
C GLU A 142 4.62 9.38 -3.23
N ILE A 143 5.74 10.07 -3.51
CA ILE A 143 5.81 11.13 -4.52
C ILE A 143 5.52 10.55 -5.90
N ASP A 144 6.16 9.44 -6.25
CA ASP A 144 5.91 8.74 -7.51
C ASP A 144 4.43 8.30 -7.65
N ALA A 145 3.80 7.83 -6.57
CA ALA A 145 2.38 7.51 -6.56
C ALA A 145 1.51 8.73 -6.86
N ARG A 146 1.76 9.86 -6.19
CA ARG A 146 1.06 11.14 -6.41
C ARG A 146 1.25 11.70 -7.80
N ASP A 147 2.45 11.61 -8.37
CA ASP A 147 2.75 12.11 -9.72
C ASP A 147 1.98 11.35 -10.83
N HIS A 148 1.44 10.17 -10.52
CA HIS A 148 0.64 9.35 -11.44
C HIS A 148 -0.86 9.36 -11.11
N GLU A 149 -1.31 10.22 -10.19
CA GLU A 149 -2.73 10.39 -9.87
C GLU A 149 -3.49 11.04 -11.04
N LEU A 150 -4.63 10.44 -11.42
CA LEU A 150 -5.52 10.97 -12.45
C LEU A 150 -6.82 11.52 -11.83
N HIS A 151 -7.18 12.74 -12.21
CA HIS A 151 -8.41 13.41 -11.78
C HIS A 151 -9.62 13.12 -12.68
#